data_AF-A0A0A2BB59-F1
#
_entry.id   AF-A0A0A2BB59-F1
#
_cell.length_a   1.000
_cell.length_b   1.000
_cell.length_c   1.000
_cell.angle_alpha   90.00
_cell.angle_beta   90.00
_cell.angle_gamma   90.00
#
_symmetry.space_group_name_H-M   'P 1'
#
loop_
_entity.id
_entity.type
_entity.pdbx_description
1 polymer ?
#
loop_
_entity_poly.entity_id
_entity_poly.type
_entity_poly.pdbx_seq_one_letter_code
_entity_poly.pdbx_strand_id
1 'polypeptide(L)' 'MFFKGMGRSAYICKSKKCYSDSKIKKKLQKALKIFLKPEFIEIFEKEITSFNDYPNKGI' A
#
# COMPACT_ATOMS: atom_id res chain seq x y z
N MET A 1 -15.99 -7.61 2.30
CA MET A 1 -16.51 -7.12 1.00
C MET A 1 -15.47 -6.13 0.45
N PHE A 2 -14.70 -6.53 -0.55
CA PHE A 2 -13.63 -5.69 -1.10
C PHE A 2 -14.25 -4.52 -1.88
N PHE A 3 -13.68 -3.32 -1.69
CA PHE A 3 -14.19 -2.05 -2.20
C PHE A 3 -14.61 -2.12 -3.68
N LYS A 4 -15.86 -1.73 -3.95
CA LYS A 4 -16.45 -1.53 -5.30
C LYS A 4 -15.86 -0.29 -6.01
N GLY A 5 -14.55 -0.09 -5.94
CA GLY A 5 -13.90 0.93 -6.75
C GLY A 5 -13.90 0.49 -8.22
N MET A 6 -14.41 1.32 -9.12
CA MET A 6 -14.26 1.10 -10.56
C MET A 6 -12.83 1.48 -10.97
N GLY A 7 -12.05 0.55 -11.50
CA GLY A 7 -10.71 0.80 -12.00
C GLY A 7 -9.71 -0.30 -11.67
N ARG A 8 -8.42 -0.02 -11.93
CA ARG A 8 -7.33 -0.93 -11.55
C ARG A 8 -7.04 -0.80 -10.07
N SER A 9 -7.04 -1.92 -9.39
CA SER A 9 -6.66 -2.02 -7.99
C SER A 9 -5.47 -2.96 -7.83
N ALA A 10 -4.73 -2.77 -6.73
CA ALA A 10 -3.65 -3.65 -6.34
C ALA A 10 -3.79 -3.95 -4.84
N TYR A 11 -3.51 -5.19 -4.48
CA TYR A 11 -3.45 -5.59 -3.07
C TYR A 11 -2.02 -5.58 -2.60
N ILE A 12 -1.83 -5.13 -1.36
CA ILE A 12 -0.55 -5.22 -0.67
C ILE A 12 -0.73 -6.08 0.58
N CYS A 13 0.30 -6.84 0.94
CA CYS A 13 0.28 -7.52 2.22
C CYS A 13 0.43 -6.51 3.36
N LYS A 14 -0.30 -6.73 4.45
CA LYS A 14 -0.38 -5.84 5.62
C LYS A 14 0.91 -5.80 6.46
N SER A 15 1.86 -6.70 6.20
CA SER A 15 3.11 -6.79 6.96
C SER A 15 4.10 -5.71 6.54
N LYS A 16 4.79 -5.12 7.52
CA LYS A 16 5.92 -4.20 7.31
C LYS A 16 6.97 -4.73 6.32
N LYS A 17 7.19 -6.05 6.28
CA LYS A 17 8.14 -6.71 5.36
C LYS A 17 7.81 -6.45 3.88
N CYS A 18 6.53 -6.30 3.53
CA CYS A 18 6.11 -6.05 2.16
C CYS A 18 6.39 -4.62 1.70
N TYR A 19 6.45 -3.70 2.66
CA TYR A 19 6.75 -2.30 2.41
C TYR A 19 8.26 -2.06 2.29
N SER A 20 9.05 -2.76 3.10
CA SER A 20 10.51 -2.70 3.03
C SER A 20 11.12 -3.30 1.75
N ASP A 21 10.31 -3.98 0.92
CA ASP A 21 10.76 -4.42 -0.40
C ASP A 21 10.98 -3.20 -1.31
N SER A 22 12.23 -2.91 -1.65
CA SER A 22 12.62 -1.81 -2.54
C SER A 22 11.91 -1.83 -3.91
N LYS A 23 11.31 -2.97 -4.30
CA LYS A 23 10.54 -3.14 -5.53
C LYS A 23 9.06 -2.78 -5.38
N ILE A 24 8.53 -2.53 -4.17
CA ILE A 24 7.09 -2.30 -3.95
C ILE A 24 6.57 -1.12 -4.78
N LYS A 25 7.35 -0.02 -4.86
CA LYS A 25 7.03 1.15 -5.67
C LYS A 25 6.87 0.81 -7.16
N LYS A 26 7.83 0.06 -7.72
CA LYS A 26 7.80 -0.36 -9.13
C LYS A 26 6.66 -1.35 -9.40
N LYS A 27 6.41 -2.27 -8.47
CA LYS A 27 5.29 -3.23 -8.54
C LYS A 27 3.94 -2.50 -8.53
N LEU A 28 3.77 -1.52 -7.66
CA LEU A 28 2.53 -0.74 -7.53
C LEU A 28 2.30 0.14 -8.76
N GLN A 29 3.32 0.84 -9.26
CA GLN A 29 3.27 1.59 -10.51
C GLN A 29 2.87 0.70 -11.69
N LYS A 30 3.45 -0.50 -11.81
CA LYS A 30 3.13 -1.45 -12.88
C LYS A 30 1.69 -1.98 -12.77
N ALA A 31 1.24 -2.32 -11.57
CA ALA A 31 -0.11 -2.85 -11.34
C ALA A 31 -1.20 -1.82 -11.67
N LEU A 32 -1.00 -0.58 -11.26
CA LEU A 32 -1.96 0.51 -11.47
C LEU A 32 -1.81 1.16 -12.87
N LYS A 33 -0.67 0.95 -13.55
CA LYS A 33 -0.23 1.67 -14.76
C LYS A 33 -0.27 3.19 -14.60
N ILE A 34 0.13 3.67 -13.44
CA ILE A 34 0.25 5.11 -13.15
C ILE A 34 1.65 5.42 -12.66
N PHE A 35 2.11 6.64 -12.91
CA PHE A 35 3.30 7.17 -12.29
C PHE A 35 2.97 7.64 -10.87
N LEU A 36 3.49 6.92 -9.87
CA LEU A 36 3.36 7.32 -8.47
C LEU A 36 4.37 8.43 -8.17
N LYS A 37 3.86 9.61 -7.83
CA LYS A 37 4.67 10.74 -7.34
C LYS A 37 5.37 10.36 -6.02
N PRO A 38 6.55 10.93 -5.72
CA PRO A 38 7.25 10.71 -4.45
C PRO A 38 6.37 10.98 -3.22
N GLU A 39 5.60 12.07 -3.24
CA GLU A 39 4.66 12.46 -2.16
C GLU A 39 3.64 11.35 -1.84
N PHE A 40 3.10 10.68 -2.87
CA PHE A 40 2.17 9.57 -2.66
C PHE A 40 2.86 8.40 -1.94
N ILE A 41 4.11 8.12 -2.30
CA ILE A 41 4.89 7.06 -1.66
C ILE A 41 5.14 7.40 -0.19
N GLU A 42 5.51 8.63 0.13
CA GLU A 42 5.72 9.06 1.52
C GLU A 42 4.46 8.92 2.38
N ILE A 43 3.31 9.34 1.86
CA ILE A 43 2.01 9.16 2.54
C ILE A 43 1.72 7.68 2.73
N PHE A 44 1.96 6.88 1.69
CA PHE A 44 1.73 5.45 1.71
C PHE A 44 2.64 4.71 2.72
N GLU A 45 3.91 5.10 2.90
CA GLU A 45 4.78 4.51 3.94
C GLU A 45 4.27 4.84 5.35
N LYS A 46 3.86 6.09 5.56
CA LYS A 46 3.34 6.58 6.85
C LYS A 46 2.08 5.84 7.25
N GLU A 47 1.13 5.68 6.33
CA GLU A 47 -0.12 4.95 6.56
C GLU A 47 0.12 3.47 6.91
N ILE A 48 1.01 2.78 6.19
CA ILE A 48 1.33 1.37 6.48
C ILE A 48 2.05 1.22 7.82
N THR A 49 2.95 2.14 8.15
CA THR A 49 3.66 2.12 9.43
C THR A 49 2.66 2.32 10.57
N SER A 50 1.81 3.34 10.47
CA SER A 50 0.70 3.59 11.41
C SER A 50 -0.24 2.38 11.57
N PHE A 51 -0.58 1.70 10.47
CA PHE A 51 -1.40 0.48 10.52
C PHE A 51 -0.74 -0.68 11.29
N ASN A 52 0.60 -0.81 11.24
CA ASN A 52 1.31 -1.83 12.01
C ASN A 52 1.46 -1.44 13.50
N ASP A 53 1.54 -0.14 13.81
CA ASP A 53 1.59 0.39 15.17
C ASP A 53 0.22 0.32 15.88
N TYR A 54 -0.87 0.20 15.14
CA TYR A 54 -2.19 -0.16 15.66
C TYR A 54 -2.45 -1.64 15.39
N PRO A 55 -1.95 -2.58 16.24
CA PRO A 55 -2.44 -3.94 16.18
C PRO A 55 -3.94 -3.84 16.36
N ASN A 56 -4.69 -4.29 15.37
CA ASN A 56 -6.14 -4.24 15.37
C ASN A 56 -6.59 -4.83 16.72
N LYS A 57 -7.05 -3.99 17.67
CA LYS A 57 -7.85 -4.47 18.78
C LYS A 57 -9.04 -5.12 18.10
N GLY A 58 -9.12 -6.44 18.27
CA GLY A 58 -9.98 -7.32 17.50
C GLY A 58 -11.41 -6.82 17.41
N ILE A 59 -12.05 -7.20 16.29
CA ILE A 59 -13.50 -7.37 16.26
C ILE A 59 -13.88 -8.38 17.35
#